data_AF-A0A1H6XC85-F1
#
_entry.id   AF-A0A1H6XC85-F1
#
_cell.length_a   1.000
_cell.length_b   1.000
_cell.length_c   1.000
_cell.angle_alpha   90.00
_cell.angle_beta   90.00
_cell.angle_gamma   90.00
#
_symmetry.space_group_name_H-M   'P 1'
#
loop_
_entity.id
_entity.type
_entity.pdbx_description
1 polymer ?
#
loop_
_entity_poly.entity_id
_entity_poly.type
_entity_poly.pdbx_seq_one_letter_code
_entity_poly.pdbx_strand_id
1 'polypeptide(L)' 'MNNVFDFQPVYPRHDLMIEIGKVQMAIEHLAARSEQERQQLRPRLESHMHRLCSALNQLAA' A
#
# COMPACT_ATOMS: atom_id res chain seq x y z
N MET A 1 15.83 29.50 -9.27
CA MET A 1 16.69 28.31 -9.42
C MET A 1 15.77 27.11 -9.52
N ASN A 2 15.65 26.52 -10.72
CA ASN A 2 14.89 25.30 -10.95
C ASN A 2 15.69 24.13 -10.40
N ASN A 3 15.37 23.69 -9.18
CA ASN A 3 15.80 22.38 -8.70
C ASN A 3 14.89 21.34 -9.35
N VAL A 4 15.25 20.94 -10.56
CA VAL A 4 14.81 19.65 -11.12
C VAL A 4 15.47 18.60 -10.23
N PHE A 5 14.74 18.19 -9.20
CA PHE A 5 15.11 17.04 -8.40
C PHE A 5 14.87 15.79 -9.25
N ASP A 6 15.89 15.43 -10.05
CA ASP A 6 15.99 14.12 -10.67
C ASP A 6 16.24 13.05 -9.58
N PHE A 7 15.22 12.81 -8.74
CA PHE A 7 15.19 11.67 -7.82
C PHE A 7 14.74 10.43 -8.58
N GLN A 8 15.64 9.81 -9.32
CA GLN A 8 15.48 8.43 -9.73
C GLN A 8 16.73 7.67 -9.33
N PRO A 9 16.62 6.89 -8.26
CA PRO A 9 16.44 5.47 -8.50
C PRO A 9 14.97 5.17 -8.25
N VAL A 10 14.28 4.67 -9.28
CA VAL A 10 13.02 3.96 -9.04
C VAL A 10 13.40 2.86 -8.05
N TYR A 11 12.86 2.89 -6.84
CA TYR A 11 13.03 1.82 -5.87
C TYR A 11 11.70 1.07 -5.78
N PRO A 12 11.31 0.26 -6.78
CA PRO A 12 10.00 -0.40 -6.81
C PRO A 12 9.74 -1.19 -5.52
N ARG A 13 10.78 -1.82 -4.97
CA ARG A 13 10.70 -2.54 -3.70
C ARG A 13 10.39 -1.62 -2.51
N HIS A 14 11.04 -0.47 -2.41
CA HIS A 14 10.81 0.49 -1.32
C HIS A 14 9.42 1.11 -1.40
N ASP A 15 8.99 1.50 -2.60
CA ASP A 15 7.67 2.08 -2.82
C ASP A 15 6.56 1.08 -2.49
N LEU A 16 6.73 -0.19 -2.89
CA LEU A 16 5.81 -1.26 -2.51
C LEU A 16 5.78 -1.49 -0.99
N MET A 17 6.93 -1.46 -0.30
CA MET A 17 6.95 -1.57 1.17
C MET A 17 6.21 -0.41 1.84
N ILE A 18 6.35 0.81 1.32
CA ILE A 18 5.60 1.99 1.81
C ILE A 18 4.09 1.78 1.62
N GLU A 19 3.67 1.39 0.41
CA GLU A 19 2.25 1.19 0.11
C GLU A 19 1.64 0.07 0.95
N ILE A 20 2.38 -1.03 1.18
CA ILE A 20 1.97 -2.10 2.10
C ILE A 20 1.73 -1.53 3.50
N GLY A 21 2.65 -0.73 4.03
CA GLY A 21 2.50 -0.10 5.35
C GLY A 21 1.27 0.82 5.44
N LYS A 22 0.99 1.61 4.40
CA LYS A 22 -0.21 2.46 4.34
C LYS A 22 -1.50 1.64 4.36
N VAL A 23 -1.54 0.54 3.61
CA VAL A 23 -2.73 -0.33 3.57
C VAL A 23 -2.90 -1.05 4.92
N GLN A 24 -1.81 -1.45 5.60
CA GLN A 24 -1.89 -2.02 6.95
C GLN A 24 -2.51 -1.02 7.93
N MET A 25 -2.02 0.23 7.95
CA MET A 25 -2.59 1.29 8.79
C MET A 25 -4.06 1.57 8.45
N ALA A 26 -4.43 1.54 7.16
CA ALA A 26 -5.81 1.72 6.75
C ALA A 26 -6.73 0.59 7.26
N ILE A 27 -6.25 -0.66 7.23
CA ILE A 27 -6.98 -1.83 7.77
C ILE A 27 -7.12 -1.72 9.30
N GLU A 28 -6.06 -1.33 10.01
CA GLU A 28 -6.11 -1.11 11.47
C GLU A 28 -7.15 -0.05 11.83
N HIS A 29 -7.20 1.05 11.08
CA HIS A 29 -8.19 2.12 11.28
C HIS A 29 -9.63 1.74 10.91
N LEU A 30 -9.88 0.64 10.17
CA LEU A 30 -11.24 0.18 9.88
C LEU A 30 -11.99 -0.26 11.14
N ALA A 31 -11.28 -0.63 12.22
CA ALA A 31 -11.92 -0.95 13.49
C ALA A 31 -12.67 0.25 14.09
N ALA A 32 -12.21 1.48 13.82
CA ALA A 32 -12.85 2.72 14.27
C ALA A 32 -13.99 3.21 13.35
N ARG A 33 -14.23 2.55 12.20
CA ARG A 33 -15.27 2.92 11.23
C ARG A 33 -16.59 2.19 11.54
N SER A 34 -17.68 2.69 10.94
CA SER A 34 -18.98 2.03 11.04
C SER A 34 -18.94 0.63 10.41
N GLU A 35 -19.82 -0.26 10.86
CA GLU A 35 -19.87 -1.63 10.36
C GLU A 35 -20.15 -1.70 8.84
N GLN A 36 -21.02 -0.81 8.34
CA GLN A 36 -21.32 -0.71 6.91
C GLN A 36 -20.08 -0.30 6.09
N GLU A 37 -19.35 0.73 6.53
CA GLU A 37 -18.11 1.15 5.86
C GLU A 37 -17.04 0.05 5.92
N ARG A 38 -16.94 -0.64 7.06
CA ARG A 38 -16.01 -1.75 7.25
C ARG A 38 -16.28 -2.88 6.27
N GLN A 39 -17.54 -3.31 6.14
CA GLN A 39 -17.93 -4.37 5.20
C GLN A 39 -17.63 -4.01 3.75
N GLN A 40 -17.72 -2.73 3.38
CA GLN A 40 -17.42 -2.27 2.03
C GLN A 40 -15.92 -2.10 1.77
N LEU A 41 -15.15 -1.59 2.73
CA LEU A 41 -13.75 -1.21 2.56
C LEU A 41 -12.79 -2.37 2.83
N ARG A 42 -13.09 -3.23 3.81
CA ARG A 42 -12.24 -4.36 4.20
C ARG A 42 -11.86 -5.27 3.03
N PRO A 43 -12.78 -5.81 2.22
CA PRO A 43 -12.41 -6.70 1.12
C PRO A 43 -11.54 -6.00 0.07
N ARG A 44 -11.74 -4.69 -0.13
CA ARG A 44 -10.95 -3.89 -1.08
C ARG A 44 -9.52 -3.70 -0.59
N LEU A 45 -9.34 -3.38 0.69
CA LEU A 45 -8.02 -3.22 1.30
C LEU A 45 -7.27 -4.55 1.38
N GLU A 46 -7.93 -5.64 1.74
CA GLU A 46 -7.34 -6.98 1.76
C GLU A 46 -6.91 -7.43 0.36
N SER A 47 -7.75 -7.18 -0.66
CA SER A 47 -7.40 -7.46 -2.06
C SER A 47 -6.21 -6.62 -2.54
N HIS A 48 -6.14 -5.34 -2.14
CA HIS A 48 -5.01 -4.46 -2.44
C HIS A 48 -3.73 -4.97 -1.77
N MET A 49 -3.79 -5.31 -0.48
CA MET A 49 -2.68 -5.90 0.27
C MET A 49 -2.10 -7.13 -0.43
N HIS A 50 -2.98 -8.05 -0.85
CA HIS A 50 -2.56 -9.27 -1.52
C HIS A 50 -1.81 -8.99 -2.83
N ARG A 51 -2.29 -8.01 -3.62
CA ARG A 51 -1.60 -7.57 -4.85
C ARG A 51 -0.22 -6.97 -4.57
N LEU A 52 -0.11 -6.11 -3.57
CA LEU A 52 1.17 -5.47 -3.21
C LEU A 52 2.19 -6.49 -2.71
N CYS A 53 1.78 -7.42 -1.83
CA CYS A 53 2.66 -8.50 -1.37
C CYS A 53 3.08 -9.41 -2.52
N SER A 54 2.18 -9.72 -3.46
CA SER A 54 2.50 -10.51 -4.64
C SER A 54 3.51 -9.80 -5.54
N ALA A 55 3.33 -8.50 -5.79
CA ALA A 55 4.26 -7.69 -6.56
C ALA A 55 5.64 -7.59 -5.87
N LEU A 56 5.66 -7.43 -4.54
CA LEU A 56 6.90 -7.41 -3.76
C LEU A 56 7.65 -8.74 -3.87
N ASN A 57 6.94 -9.86 -3.78
CA ASN A 57 7.52 -11.20 -3.91
C ASN A 57 8.08 -11.44 -5.32
N GLN A 58 7.41 -10.95 -6.37
CA GLN A 58 7.88 -11.05 -7.76
C GLN A 58 9.17 -10.25 -8.01
N LEU A 59 9.43 -9.17 -7.27
CA LEU A 59 10.67 -8.40 -7.37
C LEU A 59 11.84 -9.01 -6.59
N ALA A 60 11.57 -9.95 -5.69
CA ALA A 60 12.58 -10.66 -4.91
C ALA A 60 12.98 -12.01 -5.54
N ALA A 61 12.28 -12.43 -6.60
CA ALA A 61 12.55 -13.63 -7.39
C ALA A 61 13.51 -13.33 -8.54
#